data_AF-A0A970P041-F1
#
_entry.id   AF-A0A970P041-F1
#
_cell.length_a   1.000
_cell.length_b   1.000
_cell.length_c   1.000
_cell.angle_alpha   90.00
_cell.angle_beta   90.00
_cell.angle_gamma   90.00
#
_symmetry.space_group_name_H-M   'P 1'
#
loop_
_entity.id
_entity.type
_entity.pdbx_description
1 polymer ?
#
loop_
_entity_poly.entity_id
_entity_poly.type
_entity_poly.pdbx_seq_one_letter_code
_entity_poly.pdbx_strand_id
1 'polypeptide(L)'
;MGFLSEKCTFTTFSQDVIESSADFDCGHVDLNDFFRNDCIDYSSQLLGKSYCFLLDEDPTQFVCAFTVSNDSIKTNTLPNSRKKKVNKKIPRAKHFNSYPAVLIGRLGVNKVFKHKGVGRELMDFIKSWFIDPYNKTGCRFIVIDSYNEEEPINY
;
A
#
# COMPACT_ATOMS: atom_id res chain seq x y z
N MET A 1 2.37 18.88 -8.34
CA MET A 1 1.43 18.47 -7.29
C MET A 1 0.46 17.49 -7.94
N GLY A 2 0.08 16.43 -7.22
CA GLY A 2 -0.67 15.30 -7.77
C GLY A 2 -2.15 15.37 -7.40
N PHE A 3 -3.00 14.68 -8.17
CA PHE A 3 -4.44 14.57 -7.91
C PHE A 3 -4.75 14.18 -6.46
N LEU A 4 -4.06 13.17 -5.92
CA LEU A 4 -4.27 12.70 -4.55
C LEU A 4 -3.92 13.75 -3.48
N SER A 5 -2.94 14.61 -3.75
CA SER A 5 -2.52 15.65 -2.80
C SER A 5 -3.40 16.90 -2.85
N GLU A 6 -4.10 17.13 -3.95
CA GLU A 6 -4.86 18.36 -4.20
C GLU A 6 -6.37 18.21 -4.02
N LYS A 7 -6.90 16.99 -4.25
CA LYS A 7 -8.33 16.73 -4.34
C LYS A 7 -8.81 15.58 -3.49
N CYS A 8 -7.94 15.02 -2.65
CA CYS A 8 -8.27 13.87 -1.84
C CYS A 8 -7.76 14.01 -0.41
N THR A 9 -8.57 13.50 0.52
CA THR A 9 -8.24 13.44 1.93
C THR A 9 -7.78 12.03 2.29
N PHE A 10 -6.57 11.93 2.85
CA PHE A 10 -6.00 10.69 3.38
C PHE A 10 -6.56 10.37 4.77
N THR A 11 -7.08 9.17 4.97
CA THR A 11 -7.61 8.72 6.27
C THR A 11 -7.42 7.21 6.50
N THR A 12 -7.57 6.79 7.75
CA THR A 12 -7.64 5.36 8.11
C THR A 12 -8.93 4.75 7.58
N PHE A 13 -8.86 3.52 7.07
CA PHE A 13 -10.05 2.77 6.67
C PHE A 13 -10.73 2.22 7.92
N SER A 14 -11.66 2.99 8.49
CA SER A 14 -12.39 2.66 9.73
C SER A 14 -13.85 2.30 9.45
N GLN A 15 -14.52 1.73 10.45
CA GLN A 15 -15.94 1.40 10.39
C GLN A 15 -16.79 2.63 10.05
N ASP A 16 -16.51 3.78 10.66
CA ASP A 16 -17.23 5.04 10.40
C ASP A 16 -17.11 5.47 8.93
N VAL A 17 -15.93 5.27 8.33
CA VAL A 17 -15.70 5.59 6.91
C VAL A 17 -16.50 4.64 6.01
N ILE A 18 -16.57 3.35 6.35
CA ILE A 18 -17.38 2.37 5.60
C ILE A 18 -18.87 2.73 5.66
N GLU A 19 -19.38 3.06 6.84
CA GLU A 19 -20.81 3.36 7.04
C GLU A 19 -21.25 4.68 6.40
N SER A 20 -20.33 5.65 6.28
CA SER A 20 -20.60 6.97 5.70
C SER A 20 -20.28 7.08 4.20
N SER A 21 -19.71 6.04 3.59
CA SER A 21 -19.23 6.05 2.20
C SER A 21 -19.98 5.06 1.31
N ALA A 22 -19.87 5.26 0.00
CA ALA A 22 -20.33 4.28 -0.98
C ALA A 22 -19.39 3.05 -1.00
N ASP A 23 -19.89 1.91 -1.49
CA ASP A 23 -19.07 0.69 -1.61
C ASP A 23 -17.79 0.93 -2.43
N PHE A 24 -16.66 0.46 -1.91
CA PHE A 24 -15.39 0.49 -2.64
C PHE A 24 -15.41 -0.52 -3.80
N ASP A 25 -15.11 -0.04 -5.01
CA ASP A 25 -15.02 -0.90 -6.19
C ASP A 25 -13.79 -0.58 -7.06
N CYS A 26 -12.79 -1.45 -6.99
CA CYS A 26 -11.59 -1.41 -7.83
C CYS A 26 -11.63 -2.37 -9.03
N GLY A 27 -12.77 -3.03 -9.27
CA GLY A 27 -12.96 -4.03 -10.32
C GLY A 27 -12.41 -5.42 -10.01
N HIS A 28 -11.88 -5.66 -8.80
CA HIS A 28 -11.40 -6.96 -8.35
C HIS A 28 -12.20 -7.43 -7.14
N VAL A 29 -12.94 -8.53 -7.30
CA VAL A 29 -13.95 -8.99 -6.31
C VAL A 29 -13.32 -9.26 -4.94
N ASP A 30 -12.18 -9.96 -4.89
CA ASP A 30 -11.48 -10.28 -3.63
C ASP A 30 -10.91 -9.03 -2.93
N LEU A 31 -10.53 -7.98 -3.69
CA LEU A 31 -10.09 -6.74 -3.05
C LEU A 31 -11.28 -5.97 -2.48
N ASN A 32 -12.38 -5.89 -3.25
CA ASN A 32 -13.61 -5.24 -2.80
C ASN A 32 -14.17 -5.93 -1.55
N ASP A 33 -14.19 -7.27 -1.53
CA ASP A 33 -14.66 -8.08 -0.41
C ASP A 33 -13.78 -7.86 0.84
N PHE A 34 -12.46 -7.89 0.68
CA PHE A 34 -11.54 -7.61 1.78
C PHE A 34 -11.77 -6.22 2.40
N PHE A 35 -11.87 -5.17 1.58
CA PHE A 35 -12.08 -3.81 2.11
C PHE A 35 -13.47 -3.63 2.73
N ARG A 36 -14.47 -4.40 2.30
CA ARG A 36 -15.82 -4.35 2.84
C ARG A 36 -15.97 -5.12 4.16
N ASN A 37 -15.43 -6.33 4.22
CA ASN A 37 -15.78 -7.30 5.25
C ASN A 37 -14.61 -7.63 6.19
N ASP A 38 -13.38 -7.70 5.67
CA ASP A 38 -12.25 -8.24 6.44
C ASP A 38 -11.34 -7.15 7.03
N CYS A 39 -11.26 -5.98 6.39
CA CYS A 39 -10.19 -5.03 6.65
C CYS A 39 -10.19 -4.46 8.08
N ILE A 40 -11.37 -4.38 8.71
CA ILE A 40 -11.56 -3.91 10.09
C ILE A 40 -11.02 -4.94 11.09
N ASP A 41 -11.42 -6.20 10.95
CA ASP A 41 -10.93 -7.28 11.79
C ASP A 41 -9.44 -7.55 11.58
N TYR A 42 -8.98 -7.45 10.33
CA TYR A 42 -7.57 -7.54 9.99
C TYR A 42 -6.75 -6.45 10.69
N SER A 43 -7.31 -5.24 10.79
CA SER A 43 -6.68 -4.11 11.48
C SER A 43 -6.76 -4.22 13.00
N SER A 44 -7.86 -4.72 13.55
CA SER A 44 -8.05 -4.91 15.00
C SER A 44 -7.10 -5.96 15.57
N GLN A 45 -6.80 -7.00 14.78
CA GLN A 45 -5.83 -8.05 15.12
C GLN A 45 -4.37 -7.66 14.82
N LEU A 46 -4.13 -6.41 14.38
CA LEU A 46 -2.79 -5.89 14.06
C LEU A 46 -2.06 -6.68 12.96
N LEU A 47 -2.80 -7.36 12.08
CA LEU A 47 -2.24 -8.09 10.93
C LEU A 47 -1.84 -7.14 9.79
N GLY A 48 -2.43 -5.96 9.77
CA GLY A 48 -2.04 -4.84 8.91
C GLY A 48 -2.86 -3.62 9.27
N LYS A 49 -2.65 -2.53 8.54
CA LYS A 49 -3.43 -1.30 8.68
C LYS A 49 -3.90 -0.85 7.33
N SER A 50 -5.22 -0.68 7.21
CA SER A 50 -5.88 -0.25 5.99
C SER A 50 -6.11 1.26 6.00
N TYR A 51 -5.88 1.88 4.86
CA TYR A 51 -5.99 3.31 4.63
C TYR A 51 -6.69 3.58 3.31
N CYS A 52 -7.28 4.76 3.17
CA CYS A 52 -7.92 5.20 1.94
C CYS A 52 -7.71 6.68 1.67
N PHE A 53 -8.00 7.05 0.42
CA PHE A 53 -8.21 8.42 -0.02
C PHE A 53 -9.67 8.59 -0.40
N LEU A 54 -10.32 9.61 0.17
CA LEU A 54 -11.66 10.05 -0.18
C LEU A 54 -11.57 11.30 -1.04
N LEU A 55 -12.54 11.49 -1.95
CA LEU A 55 -12.60 12.69 -2.78
C LEU A 55 -13.05 13.89 -1.95
N ASP A 56 -12.41 15.05 -2.09
CA ASP A 56 -12.77 16.25 -1.30
C ASP A 56 -14.11 16.85 -1.76
N GLU A 57 -14.42 16.75 -3.06
CA GLU A 57 -15.69 17.20 -3.64
C GLU A 57 -16.88 16.31 -3.22
N ASP A 58 -16.62 15.02 -2.95
CA ASP A 58 -17.59 14.04 -2.45
C ASP A 58 -16.92 13.07 -1.47
N PRO A 59 -16.95 13.39 -0.15
CA PRO A 59 -16.30 12.58 0.87
C PRO A 59 -16.86 11.16 1.04
N THR A 60 -17.95 10.80 0.35
CA THR A 60 -18.49 9.44 0.33
C THR A 60 -17.80 8.55 -0.72
N GLN A 61 -17.00 9.14 -1.60
CA GLN A 61 -16.39 8.45 -2.72
C GLN A 61 -14.93 8.06 -2.44
N PHE A 62 -14.68 6.76 -2.40
CA PHE A 62 -13.32 6.22 -2.36
C PHE A 62 -12.60 6.39 -3.70
N VAL A 63 -11.40 6.97 -3.66
CA VAL A 63 -10.50 7.11 -4.81
C VAL A 63 -9.56 5.92 -4.91
N CYS A 64 -8.94 5.54 -3.79
CA CYS A 64 -8.09 4.37 -3.67
C CYS A 64 -8.00 3.91 -2.21
N ALA A 65 -7.65 2.64 -2.04
CA ALA A 65 -7.45 2.02 -0.72
C ALA A 65 -6.23 1.10 -0.76
N PHE A 66 -5.54 1.00 0.38
CA PHE A 66 -4.38 0.13 0.51
C PHE A 66 -4.16 -0.32 1.95
N THR A 67 -3.52 -1.47 2.13
CA THR A 67 -3.19 -2.06 3.42
C THR A 67 -1.70 -2.32 3.52
N VAL A 68 -1.10 -1.84 4.61
CA VAL A 68 0.32 -2.03 4.93
C VAL A 68 0.52 -2.90 6.15
N SER A 69 1.56 -3.72 6.16
CA SER A 69 1.93 -4.57 7.30
C SER A 69 3.45 -4.67 7.42
N ASN A 70 3.95 -5.00 8.62
CA ASN A 70 5.39 -5.15 8.86
C ASN A 70 5.88 -6.45 8.23
N ASP A 71 6.99 -6.39 7.50
CA ASP A 71 7.58 -7.57 6.87
C ASP A 71 9.12 -7.51 6.91
N SER A 72 9.77 -8.54 6.39
CA SER A 72 11.23 -8.59 6.28
C SER A 72 11.69 -9.37 5.05
N ILE A 73 12.70 -8.82 4.37
CA ILE A 73 13.36 -9.52 3.27
C ILE A 73 14.49 -10.36 3.84
N LYS A 74 14.27 -11.68 3.92
CA LYS A 74 15.27 -12.67 4.34
C LYS A 74 16.28 -12.89 3.22
N THR A 75 17.51 -12.39 3.37
CA THR A 75 18.54 -12.49 2.33
C THR A 75 19.32 -13.80 2.36
N ASN A 76 19.27 -14.54 3.46
CA ASN A 76 19.87 -15.86 3.59
C ASN A 76 19.14 -16.93 2.75
N THR A 77 17.85 -16.77 2.51
CA THR A 77 17.04 -17.68 1.68
C THR A 77 17.03 -17.30 0.20
N LEU A 78 17.55 -16.13 -0.16
CA LEU A 78 17.56 -15.67 -1.54
C LEU A 78 18.74 -16.27 -2.32
N PRO A 79 18.53 -16.67 -3.59
CA PRO A 79 19.62 -16.99 -4.50
C PRO A 79 20.64 -15.85 -4.60
N ASN A 80 21.91 -16.18 -4.79
CA ASN A 80 23.02 -15.21 -4.82
C ASN A 80 22.78 -14.04 -5.78
N SER A 81 22.15 -14.30 -6.94
CA SER A 81 21.79 -13.26 -7.92
C SER A 81 20.80 -12.24 -7.36
N ARG A 82 19.76 -12.68 -6.63
CA ARG A 82 18.76 -11.81 -5.99
C ARG A 82 19.33 -11.12 -4.76
N LYS A 83 20.09 -11.84 -3.93
CA LYS A 83 20.80 -11.27 -2.77
C LYS A 83 21.71 -10.10 -3.18
N LYS A 84 22.45 -10.25 -4.29
CA LYS A 84 23.29 -9.18 -4.83
C LYS A 84 22.49 -7.94 -5.26
N LYS A 85 21.27 -8.11 -5.79
CA LYS A 85 20.37 -7.00 -6.14
C LYS A 85 19.90 -6.24 -4.90
N VAL A 86 19.41 -6.96 -3.88
CA VAL A 86 18.97 -6.37 -2.60
C VAL A 86 20.11 -5.57 -1.95
N ASN A 87 21.31 -6.16 -1.91
CA ASN A 87 22.47 -5.55 -1.24
C ASN A 87 23.17 -4.47 -2.08
N LYS A 88 22.79 -4.25 -3.34
CA LYS A 88 23.52 -3.39 -4.29
C LYS A 88 23.73 -1.97 -3.78
N LYS A 89 22.71 -1.40 -3.12
CA LYS A 89 22.72 -0.03 -2.58
C LYS A 89 22.91 0.01 -1.06
N ILE A 90 23.45 -1.04 -0.46
CA ILE A 90 23.67 -1.13 0.98
C ILE A 90 25.19 -1.26 1.22
N PRO A 91 25.79 -0.43 2.09
CA PRO A 91 27.19 -0.57 2.46
C PRO A 91 27.49 -1.98 2.97
N ARG A 92 28.64 -2.56 2.58
CA ARG A 92 29.02 -3.94 2.97
C ARG A 92 28.94 -4.20 4.47
N ALA A 93 29.34 -3.22 5.29
CA ALA A 93 29.28 -3.31 6.76
C ALA A 93 27.85 -3.40 7.32
N LYS A 94 26.82 -3.12 6.51
CA LYS A 94 25.40 -3.20 6.84
C LYS A 94 24.70 -4.31 6.05
N HIS A 95 25.46 -5.33 5.61
CA HIS A 95 24.89 -6.52 5.01
C HIS A 95 24.36 -7.45 6.09
N PHE A 96 23.04 -7.56 6.17
CA PHE A 96 22.35 -8.37 7.17
C PHE A 96 21.62 -9.55 6.52
N ASN A 97 21.33 -10.57 7.32
CA ASN A 97 20.57 -11.74 6.89
C ASN A 97 19.08 -11.45 6.69
N SER A 98 18.58 -10.36 7.28
CA SER A 98 17.22 -9.88 7.09
C SER A 98 17.22 -8.36 7.08
N TYR A 99 16.38 -7.76 6.24
CA TYR A 99 16.16 -6.32 6.20
C TYR A 99 14.72 -5.99 6.57
N PRO A 100 14.51 -4.92 7.37
CA PRO A 100 13.16 -4.47 7.68
C PRO A 100 12.48 -4.00 6.39
N ALA A 101 11.25 -4.45 6.20
CA ALA A 101 10.43 -4.08 5.07
C ALA A 101 9.01 -3.74 5.53
N VAL A 102 8.28 -3.07 4.66
CA VAL A 102 6.83 -2.96 4.78
C VAL A 102 6.21 -3.67 3.59
N LEU A 103 5.21 -4.51 3.84
CA LEU A 103 4.43 -5.19 2.82
C LEU A 103 3.19 -4.36 2.51
N ILE A 104 3.01 -4.01 1.24
CA ILE A 104 1.74 -3.55 0.68
C ILE A 104 1.01 -4.82 0.22
N GLY A 105 0.10 -5.30 1.06
CA GLY A 105 -0.58 -6.59 0.82
C GLY A 105 -1.85 -6.45 0.00
N ARG A 106 -2.56 -5.33 0.15
CA ARG A 106 -3.79 -5.02 -0.60
C ARG A 106 -3.67 -3.60 -1.12
N LEU A 107 -3.92 -3.40 -2.40
CA LEU A 107 -3.93 -2.08 -3.02
C LEU A 107 -4.93 -2.09 -4.16
N GLY A 108 -5.86 -1.13 -4.14
CA GLY A 108 -6.85 -0.97 -5.18
C GLY A 108 -7.07 0.51 -5.51
N VAL A 109 -7.17 0.81 -6.79
CA VAL A 109 -7.66 2.11 -7.28
C VAL A 109 -9.08 1.92 -7.75
N ASN A 110 -9.99 2.78 -7.30
CA ASN A 110 -11.39 2.69 -7.69
C ASN A 110 -11.50 2.81 -9.23
N LYS A 111 -12.38 1.99 -9.83
CA LYS A 111 -12.56 1.90 -11.29
C LYS A 111 -12.79 3.26 -11.97
N VAL A 112 -13.45 4.21 -11.29
CA VAL A 112 -13.71 5.57 -11.80
C VAL A 112 -12.43 6.40 -11.96
N PHE A 113 -11.39 6.06 -11.19
CA PHE A 113 -10.12 6.79 -11.12
C PHE A 113 -8.95 5.99 -11.73
N LYS A 114 -9.21 4.80 -12.27
CA LYS A 114 -8.21 4.03 -13.03
C LYS A 114 -7.74 4.80 -14.26
N HIS A 115 -6.50 4.53 -14.68
CA HIS A 115 -5.80 5.16 -15.82
C HIS A 115 -5.63 6.69 -15.74
N LYS A 116 -5.89 7.33 -14.60
CA LYS A 116 -5.66 8.76 -14.36
C LYS A 116 -4.35 9.07 -13.62
N GLY A 117 -3.45 8.08 -13.49
CA GLY A 117 -2.19 8.23 -12.76
C GLY A 117 -2.28 8.06 -11.24
N VAL A 118 -3.49 7.86 -10.69
CA VAL A 118 -3.74 7.74 -9.24
C VAL A 118 -2.91 6.65 -8.57
N GLY A 119 -2.77 5.49 -9.21
CA GLY A 119 -1.92 4.42 -8.68
C GLY A 119 -0.49 4.92 -8.48
N ARG A 120 0.10 5.52 -9.52
CA ARG A 120 1.49 6.01 -9.48
C ARG A 120 1.68 7.01 -8.34
N GLU A 121 0.76 7.97 -8.24
CA GLU A 121 0.77 8.95 -7.16
C GLU A 121 0.64 8.30 -5.78
N LEU A 122 -0.24 7.31 -5.63
CA LEU A 122 -0.39 6.55 -4.39
C LEU A 122 0.93 5.88 -4.00
N MET A 123 1.66 5.34 -4.97
CA MET A 123 2.93 4.66 -4.70
C MET A 123 4.06 5.62 -4.34
N ASP A 124 4.07 6.82 -4.92
CA ASP A 124 5.00 7.87 -4.53
C ASP A 124 4.64 8.48 -3.16
N PHE A 125 3.34 8.59 -2.85
CA PHE A 125 2.85 8.93 -1.52
C PHE A 125 3.34 7.91 -0.48
N ILE A 126 3.13 6.61 -0.70
CA ILE A 126 3.53 5.56 0.25
C ILE A 126 5.03 5.58 0.50
N LYS A 127 5.86 5.70 -0.56
CA LYS A 127 7.32 5.83 -0.41
C LYS A 127 7.68 7.03 0.46
N SER A 128 7.07 8.18 0.20
CA SER A 128 7.34 9.42 0.93
C SER A 128 6.90 9.32 2.39
N TRP A 129 5.76 8.66 2.63
CA TRP A 129 5.20 8.46 3.97
C TRP A 129 6.08 7.57 4.84
N PHE A 130 6.72 6.53 4.28
CA PHE A 130 7.62 5.65 5.04
C PHE A 130 9.01 6.22 5.32
N ILE A 131 9.44 7.25 4.58
CA ILE A 131 10.71 7.96 4.85
C ILE A 131 10.52 9.21 5.71
N ASP A 132 9.29 9.52 6.11
CA ASP A 132 8.97 10.68 6.95
C ASP A 132 9.70 10.59 8.31
N PRO A 133 10.29 11.70 8.81
CA PRO A 133 11.01 11.72 10.08
C PRO A 133 10.17 11.31 11.30
N TYR A 134 8.85 11.50 11.26
CA TYR A 134 7.91 11.14 12.33
C TYR A 134 7.34 9.74 12.19
N ASN A 135 7.78 8.98 11.19
CA ASN A 135 7.39 7.59 11.05
C ASN A 135 7.83 6.79 12.28
N LYS A 136 6.90 6.03 12.87
CA LYS A 136 7.11 5.29 14.12
C LYS A 136 8.10 4.12 13.95
N THR A 137 8.27 3.63 12.72
CA THR A 137 9.08 2.44 12.42
C THR A 137 9.88 2.61 11.15
N GLY A 138 11.17 2.28 11.16
CA GLY A 138 12.01 2.32 9.95
C GLY A 138 11.86 1.05 9.10
N CYS A 139 11.74 1.23 7.78
CA CYS A 139 11.89 0.13 6.81
C CYS A 139 12.90 0.51 5.72
N ARG A 140 13.61 -0.48 5.17
CA ARG A 140 14.55 -0.27 4.06
C ARG A 140 13.90 -0.56 2.71
N PHE A 141 12.93 -1.46 2.69
CA PHE A 141 12.27 -1.92 1.48
C PHE A 141 10.75 -1.84 1.62
N ILE A 142 10.11 -1.61 0.49
CA ILE A 142 8.68 -1.84 0.31
C ILE A 142 8.59 -3.14 -0.49
N VAL A 143 7.83 -4.10 0.04
CA VAL A 143 7.47 -5.34 -0.62
C VAL A 143 6.04 -5.18 -1.10
N ILE A 144 5.77 -5.65 -2.31
CA ILE A 144 4.43 -5.63 -2.90
C ILE A 144 4.13 -7.07 -3.30
N ASP A 145 2.97 -7.55 -2.89
CA ASP A 145 2.39 -8.77 -3.43
C ASP A 145 1.31 -8.36 -4.43
N SER A 146 1.58 -8.55 -5.72
CA SER A 146 0.71 -8.09 -6.81
C SER A 146 0.07 -9.28 -7.51
N TYR A 147 -1.23 -9.18 -7.79
CA TYR A 147 -1.89 -10.14 -8.68
C TYR A 147 -1.18 -10.18 -10.04
N ASN A 148 -1.06 -11.38 -10.59
CA ASN A 148 -0.39 -11.64 -11.87
C ASN A 148 -1.32 -11.31 -13.05
N GLU A 149 -1.73 -10.04 -13.14
CA GLU A 149 -2.65 -9.51 -14.14
C GLU A 149 -1.96 -8.44 -15.00
N GLU A 150 -2.47 -8.17 -16.21
CA GLU A 150 -1.84 -7.23 -17.14
C GLU A 150 -1.70 -5.81 -16.58
N GLU A 151 -2.71 -5.31 -15.86
CA GLU A 151 -2.68 -3.97 -15.27
C GLU A 151 -1.53 -3.80 -14.26
N PRO A 152 -1.42 -4.64 -13.20
CA PRO A 152 -0.27 -4.60 -12.29
C PRO A 152 1.08 -4.89 -12.93
N ILE A 153 1.15 -5.75 -13.95
CA ILE A 153 2.41 -6.10 -14.62
C ILE A 153 2.96 -4.93 -15.42
N ASN A 154 2.09 -4.15 -16.06
CA ASN A 154 2.45 -3.02 -16.92
C ASN A 154 2.56 -1.67 -16.18
N TYR A 155 2.54 -1.72 -14.85
CA TYR A 155 2.51 -0.56 -13.96
C TYR A 155 3.81 0.28 -13.96
#